data_AF-A0A557ST27-F1
#
_entry.id   AF-A0A557ST27-F1
#
_cell.length_a   1.000
_cell.length_b   1.000
_cell.length_c   1.000
_cell.angle_alpha   90.00
_cell.angle_beta   90.00
_cell.angle_gamma   90.00
#
_symmetry.space_group_name_H-M   'P 1'
#
loop_
_entity.id
_entity.type
_entity.pdbx_description
1 polymer ?
#
loop_
_entity_poly.entity_id
_entity_poly.type
_entity_poly.pdbx_seq_one_letter_code
_entity_poly.pdbx_strand_id
1 'polypeptide(L)'
;MDFWMNKRSIEDTNKLYSSMMKKYTSIEMPGQYWMLHHIMPESIMYVPSYLLAAVRAAELGKKIAELYGENWWELEEAGKYLKNMMKDGANINLQEFSKLDSRVFLKEIT
;
A
#
# COMPACT_ATOMS: atom_id res chain seq x y z
N MET A 1 12.09 9.20 -4.88
CA MET A 1 12.80 10.03 -3.88
C MET A 1 14.29 10.04 -4.15
N ASP A 2 14.97 8.90 -4.14
CA ASP A 2 16.42 8.81 -4.34
C ASP A 2 16.89 9.45 -5.67
N PHE A 3 16.16 9.31 -6.78
CA PHE A 3 16.43 10.05 -8.03
C PHE A 3 16.55 11.57 -7.81
N TRP A 4 15.55 12.17 -7.16
CA TRP A 4 15.48 13.61 -6.90
C TRP A 4 16.44 14.07 -5.79
N MET A 5 16.45 13.37 -4.65
CA MET A 5 17.24 13.76 -3.47
C MET A 5 18.75 13.62 -3.73
N ASN A 6 19.15 12.59 -4.47
CA ASN A 6 20.55 12.33 -4.77
C ASN A 6 20.96 12.78 -6.18
N LYS A 7 20.09 13.54 -6.87
CA LYS A 7 20.31 14.08 -8.22
C LYS A 7 20.88 13.05 -9.20
N ARG A 8 20.33 11.82 -9.16
CA ARG A 8 20.84 10.74 -10.00
C ARG A 8 20.54 11.02 -11.47
N SER A 9 21.39 10.48 -12.34
CA SER A 9 21.06 10.42 -13.76
C SER A 9 19.93 9.43 -14.02
N ILE A 10 19.24 9.59 -15.15
CA ILE A 10 18.25 8.62 -15.64
C ILE A 10 18.92 7.25 -15.81
N GLU A 11 20.14 7.22 -16.34
CA GLU A 11 20.89 5.99 -16.62
C GLU A 11 21.21 5.19 -15.34
N ASP A 12 21.66 5.88 -14.29
CA ASP A 12 21.93 5.24 -13.00
C ASP A 12 20.65 4.75 -12.33
N THR A 13 19.55 5.48 -12.52
CA THR A 13 18.25 5.11 -11.95
C THR A 13 17.65 3.92 -12.67
N ASN A 14 17.84 3.81 -13.99
CA ASN A 14 17.46 2.63 -14.77
C ASN A 14 18.18 1.38 -14.24
N LYS A 15 19.50 1.46 -14.05
CA LYS A 15 20.31 0.35 -13.48
C LYS A 15 19.85 -0.02 -12.08
N LEU A 16 19.62 0.98 -11.23
CA LEU A 16 19.15 0.79 -9.87
C LEU A 16 17.80 0.07 -9.85
N TYR A 17 16.82 0.56 -10.61
CA TYR A 17 15.49 -0.04 -10.67
C TYR A 17 15.53 -1.51 -11.13
N SER A 18 16.20 -1.81 -12.25
CA SER A 18 16.36 -3.19 -12.72
C SER A 18 17.03 -4.08 -11.67
N SER A 19 18.07 -3.58 -10.99
CA SER A 19 18.76 -4.34 -9.94
C SER A 19 17.85 -4.63 -8.74
N MET A 20 17.00 -3.68 -8.36
CA MET A 20 16.05 -3.84 -7.25
C MET A 20 14.94 -4.83 -7.60
N MET A 21 14.37 -4.74 -8.81
CA MET A 21 13.35 -5.69 -9.27
C MET A 21 13.91 -7.11 -9.26
N LYS A 22 15.08 -7.32 -9.87
CA LYS A 22 15.73 -8.63 -9.86
C LYS A 22 16.02 -9.11 -8.44
N LYS A 23 16.48 -8.23 -7.54
CA LYS A 23 16.81 -8.59 -6.16
C LYS A 23 15.58 -9.00 -5.33
N TYR A 24 14.48 -8.24 -5.42
CA TYR A 24 13.34 -8.39 -4.52
C TYR A 24 12.20 -9.23 -5.09
N THR A 25 12.15 -9.41 -6.41
CA THR A 25 11.08 -10.20 -7.05
C THR A 25 11.61 -11.32 -7.95
N SER A 26 12.93 -11.41 -8.17
CA SER A 26 13.56 -12.33 -9.14
C SER A 26 13.11 -12.12 -10.59
N ILE A 27 12.43 -11.00 -10.89
CA ILE A 27 11.97 -10.66 -12.23
C ILE A 27 12.97 -9.70 -12.89
N GLU A 28 13.38 -10.03 -14.11
CA GLU A 28 14.14 -9.09 -14.94
C GLU A 28 13.19 -8.06 -15.56
N MET A 29 13.36 -6.80 -15.18
CA MET A 29 12.53 -5.70 -15.63
C MET A 29 13.38 -4.66 -16.38
N PRO A 30 12.94 -4.15 -17.54
CA PRO A 30 13.61 -3.06 -18.23
C PRO A 30 13.81 -1.85 -17.31
N GLY A 31 15.02 -1.30 -17.32
CA GLY A 31 15.41 -0.22 -16.43
C GLY A 31 14.55 1.02 -16.62
N GLN A 32 14.01 1.26 -17.80
CA GLN A 32 13.17 2.42 -18.09
C GLN A 32 11.77 2.34 -17.47
N TYR A 33 11.35 1.16 -16.99
CA TYR A 33 9.97 0.91 -16.58
C TYR A 33 9.56 1.72 -15.33
N TRP A 34 10.50 2.14 -14.46
CA TRP A 34 10.16 3.01 -13.32
C TRP A 34 9.60 4.36 -13.75
N MET A 35 9.94 4.85 -14.96
CA MET A 35 9.41 6.10 -15.48
C MET A 35 7.90 6.02 -15.79
N LEU A 36 7.35 4.81 -15.93
CA LEU A 36 5.91 4.58 -16.12
C LEU A 36 5.14 4.56 -14.80
N HIS A 37 5.81 4.42 -13.66
CA HIS A 37 5.16 4.29 -12.35
C HIS A 37 4.95 5.67 -11.70
N HIS A 38 3.79 6.29 -11.96
CA HIS A 38 3.21 7.43 -11.22
C HIS A 38 4.22 8.49 -10.71
N ILE A 39 5.14 8.92 -11.58
CA ILE A 39 5.96 10.12 -11.37
C ILE A 39 5.14 11.29 -11.92
N MET A 40 4.25 11.84 -11.09
CA MET A 40 3.51 13.05 -11.44
C MET A 40 4.40 14.27 -11.16
N PRO A 41 4.29 15.36 -11.94
CA PRO A 41 5.05 16.58 -11.70
C PRO A 41 4.89 17.16 -10.29
N GLU A 42 3.68 17.06 -9.70
CA GLU A 42 3.40 17.58 -8.36
C GLU A 42 3.42 16.52 -7.24
N SER A 43 3.46 15.22 -7.57
CA SER A 43 3.40 14.13 -6.58
C SER A 43 4.66 13.28 -6.64
N ILE A 44 5.53 13.47 -5.65
CA ILE A 44 6.89 12.94 -5.58
C ILE A 44 6.98 11.39 -5.60
N MET A 45 5.86 10.68 -5.45
CA MET A 45 5.60 9.27 -5.87
C MET A 45 4.26 8.84 -5.26
N TYR A 46 3.31 8.36 -6.06
CA TYR A 46 2.05 7.77 -5.55
C TYR A 46 2.26 6.38 -4.93
N VAL A 47 3.34 5.69 -5.29
CA VAL A 47 3.59 4.28 -4.93
C VAL A 47 3.53 3.98 -3.41
N PRO A 48 4.12 4.79 -2.51
CA PRO A 48 4.04 4.51 -1.06
C PRO A 48 2.61 4.49 -0.50
N SER A 49 1.67 5.20 -1.14
CA SER A 49 0.27 5.22 -0.70
C SER A 49 -0.38 3.84 -0.80
N TYR A 50 0.00 3.00 -1.77
CA TYR A 50 -0.50 1.64 -1.89
C TYR A 50 -0.05 0.75 -0.72
N LEU A 51 1.19 0.92 -0.24
CA LEU A 51 1.67 0.16 0.93
C LEU A 51 0.92 0.57 2.20
N LEU A 52 0.70 1.88 2.40
CA LEU A 52 -0.11 2.37 3.51
C LEU A 52 -1.55 1.85 3.42
N ALA A 53 -2.15 1.88 2.23
CA ALA A 53 -3.49 1.36 2.00
C ALA A 53 -3.56 -0.16 2.28
N ALA A 54 -2.56 -0.93 1.87
CA ALA A 54 -2.51 -2.37 2.10
C ALA A 54 -2.45 -2.73 3.60
N VAL A 55 -1.61 -2.03 4.37
CA VAL A 55 -1.54 -2.22 5.83
C VAL A 55 -2.88 -1.87 6.50
N ARG A 56 -3.47 -0.72 6.15
CA ARG A 56 -4.76 -0.30 6.68
C ARG A 56 -5.90 -1.26 6.32
N ALA A 57 -5.89 -1.79 5.10
CA ALA A 57 -6.87 -2.77 4.66
C ALA A 57 -6.74 -4.07 5.45
N ALA A 58 -5.52 -4.51 5.77
CA ALA A 58 -5.29 -5.68 6.62
C ALA A 58 -5.77 -5.46 8.06
N GLU A 59 -5.46 -4.32 8.67
CA GLU A 59 -5.94 -3.97 10.02
C GLU A 59 -7.48 -3.87 10.06
N LEU A 60 -8.08 -3.24 9.04
CA LEU A 60 -9.53 -3.16 8.90
C LEU A 60 -10.17 -4.53 8.74
N GLY A 61 -9.62 -5.37 7.85
CA GLY A 61 -10.12 -6.73 7.62
C GLY A 61 -10.09 -7.56 8.90
N LYS A 62 -8.99 -7.50 9.65
CA LYS A 62 -8.87 -8.17 10.96
C LYS A 62 -9.94 -7.67 11.94
N LYS A 63 -10.11 -6.36 12.08
CA LYS A 63 -11.12 -5.77 12.97
C LYS A 63 -12.54 -6.22 12.62
N ILE A 64 -12.89 -6.26 11.34
CA ILE A 64 -14.22 -6.66 10.90
C ILE A 64 -14.42 -8.16 11.15
N ALA A 65 -13.41 -8.99 10.89
CA ALA A 65 -13.45 -10.41 11.22
C ALA A 65 -13.62 -10.67 12.73
N GLU A 66 -12.98 -9.87 13.59
CA GLU A 66 -13.17 -9.94 15.05
C GLU A 66 -14.60 -9.58 15.49
N LEU A 67 -15.28 -8.69 14.76
CA LEU A 67 -16.65 -8.26 15.06
C LEU A 67 -17.73 -9.19 14.49
N TYR A 68 -17.48 -9.77 13.31
CA TYR A 68 -18.51 -10.41 12.48
C TYR A 68 -18.15 -11.84 12.03
N GLY A 69 -16.97 -12.34 12.41
CA GLY A 69 -16.43 -13.64 12.00
C GLY A 69 -15.66 -13.60 10.68
N GLU A 70 -14.96 -14.70 10.36
CA GLU A 70 -14.10 -14.77 9.16
C GLU A 70 -14.88 -14.50 7.86
N ASN A 71 -16.12 -14.98 7.74
CA ASN A 71 -16.96 -14.78 6.55
C ASN A 71 -17.79 -13.49 6.60
N TRP A 72 -17.31 -12.45 7.28
CA TRP A 72 -18.02 -11.19 7.48
C TRP A 72 -18.52 -10.54 6.18
N TRP A 73 -17.87 -10.79 5.05
CA TRP A 73 -18.24 -10.24 3.74
C TRP A 73 -19.59 -10.75 3.23
N GLU A 74 -20.13 -11.82 3.81
CA GLU A 74 -21.46 -12.36 3.50
C GLU A 74 -22.57 -11.69 4.33
N LEU A 75 -22.20 -10.93 5.38
CA LEU A 75 -23.15 -10.33 6.32
C LEU A 75 -23.48 -8.88 5.93
N GLU A 76 -24.78 -8.59 5.80
CA GLU A 76 -25.26 -7.24 5.49
C GLU A 76 -24.85 -6.23 6.58
N GLU A 77 -24.80 -6.67 7.84
CA GLU A 77 -24.39 -5.89 9.00
C GLU A 77 -22.96 -5.38 8.89
N ALA A 78 -22.03 -6.19 8.37
CA ALA A 78 -20.65 -5.78 8.13
C ALA A 78 -20.59 -4.70 7.03
N GLY A 79 -21.43 -4.81 6.00
CA GLY A 79 -21.59 -3.79 4.97
C GLY A 79 -22.15 -2.47 5.53
N LYS A 80 -23.15 -2.53 6.41
CA LYS A 80 -23.70 -1.36 7.13
C LYS A 80 -22.65 -0.69 8.01
N TYR A 81 -21.85 -1.48 8.73
CA TYR A 81 -20.74 -0.99 9.53
C TYR A 81 -19.72 -0.21 8.68
N LEU A 82 -19.24 -0.82 7.59
CA LEU A 82 -18.31 -0.20 6.65
C LEU A 82 -18.87 1.10 6.07
N LYS A 83 -20.13 1.10 5.62
CA LYS A 83 -20.79 2.29 5.07
C LYS A 83 -20.87 3.42 6.10
N ASN A 84 -21.21 3.12 7.35
CA ASN A 84 -21.26 4.12 8.41
C ASN A 84 -19.87 4.66 8.77
N MET A 85 -18.84 3.80 8.79
CA MET A 85 -17.45 4.22 9.01
C MET A 85 -16.95 5.14 7.88
N MET A 86 -17.29 4.84 6.62
CA MET A 86 -16.82 5.58 5.45
C MET A 86 -17.61 6.87 5.17
N LYS A 87 -18.70 7.15 5.90
CA LYS A 87 -19.62 8.26 5.61
C LYS A 87 -18.94 9.64 5.62
N ASP A 88 -17.86 9.79 6.38
CA ASP A 88 -17.15 11.06 6.55
C ASP A 88 -16.11 11.31 5.45
N GLY A 89 -15.96 10.38 4.50
CA GLY A 89 -15.07 10.51 3.35
C GLY A 89 -13.62 10.78 3.77
N ALA A 90 -13.05 11.91 3.33
CA ALA A 90 -11.68 12.30 3.66
C ALA A 90 -11.47 12.59 5.16
N ASN A 91 -12.53 12.84 5.93
CA ASN A 91 -12.47 13.11 7.36
C ASN A 91 -12.65 11.84 8.22
N ILE A 92 -12.58 10.65 7.61
CA ILE A 92 -12.65 9.37 8.32
C ILE A 92 -11.63 9.31 9.48
N ASN A 93 -12.10 8.87 10.65
CA ASN A 93 -11.25 8.66 11.81
C ASN A 93 -10.45 7.36 11.68
N LEU A 94 -9.29 7.42 11.02
CA LEU A 94 -8.43 6.26 10.79
C LEU A 94 -7.97 5.57 12.08
N GLN A 95 -7.89 6.29 13.20
CA GLN A 95 -7.47 5.75 14.49
C GLN A 95 -8.45 4.72 15.05
N GLU A 96 -9.68 4.69 14.54
CA GLU A 96 -10.67 3.69 14.97
C GLU A 96 -10.26 2.27 14.56
N PHE A 97 -9.51 2.10 13.46
CA PHE A 97 -9.21 0.77 12.93
C PHE A 97 -7.77 0.55 12.51
N SER A 98 -6.96 1.60 12.38
CA SER A 98 -5.61 1.49 11.85
C SER A 98 -4.60 2.22 12.74
N LYS A 99 -3.57 1.51 13.19
CA LYS A 99 -2.37 2.09 13.80
C LYS A 99 -1.17 2.04 12.86
N LEU A 100 -1.37 1.62 11.60
CA LEU A 100 -0.31 1.32 10.65
C LEU A 100 0.61 0.20 11.15
N ASP A 101 0.05 -0.82 11.81
CA ASP A 101 0.80 -1.98 12.24
C ASP A 101 1.09 -2.93 11.07
N SER A 102 2.28 -2.80 10.48
CA SER A 102 2.69 -3.63 9.34
C SER A 102 2.73 -5.12 9.64
N ARG A 103 2.83 -5.53 10.92
CA ARG A 103 2.84 -6.95 11.32
C ARG A 103 1.53 -7.65 10.99
N VAL A 104 0.43 -6.91 10.90
CA VAL A 104 -0.87 -7.47 10.52
C VAL A 104 -0.91 -7.82 9.02
N PHE A 105 -0.15 -7.09 8.21
CA PHE A 105 -0.07 -7.30 6.76
C PHE A 105 1.02 -8.30 6.37
N LEU A 106 2.16 -8.26 7.07
CA LEU A 106 3.25 -9.20 6.85
C LEU A 106 2.86 -10.57 7.43
N LYS A 107 2.65 -11.57 6.57
CA LYS A 107 2.64 -12.96 7.04
C LYS A 107 4.02 -13.27 7.61
N GLU A 108 4.08 -13.82 8.83
CA GLU A 108 5.32 -14.43 9.32
C GLU A 108 5.75 -15.48 8.28
N ILE A 109 6.98 -15.34 7.77
CA ILE A 109 7.62 -16.41 7.03
C ILE A 109 8.16 -17.37 8.10
N THR A 110 7.33 -18.30 8.54
CA THR A 110 7.73 -19.50 9.29
C THR A 110 8.21 -20.59 8.36
#